data_AF-A0A969IPI6-F1
#
_entry.id   AF-A0A969IPI6-F1
#
_cell.length_a   1.000
_cell.length_b   1.000
_cell.length_c   1.000
_cell.angle_alpha   90.00
_cell.angle_beta   90.00
_cell.angle_gamma   90.00
#
_symmetry.space_group_name_H-M   'P 1'
#
loop_
_entity.id
_entity.type
_entity.pdbx_description
1 polymer ?
#
loop_
_entity_poly.entity_id
_entity_poly.type
_entity_poly.pdbx_seq_one_letter_code
_entity_poly.pdbx_strand_id
1 'polypeptide(L)'
;MSCPPSNHGIVALIMLKMLDRLGKPHKDPQSVDHYHLLMEVARLAFAMRDTFVADPDMADVPVEHMLDDVTIDKLARRIDRKKHRPELGPIPRPSGTDTVCFSIVDEKGMAVSFINSLYGDFGTGIVTAKTGVNFHNRGEGFVLDPRHPNCIAPRKRPMHTLVPAMVVKDGKPLMAFGVMGAHFQPMGH
;
A
#
# COMPACT_ATOMS: atom_id res chain seq x y z
N MET A 1 9.46 -6.82 5.26
CA MET A 1 8.80 -6.07 6.35
C MET A 1 8.24 -4.78 5.78
N SER A 2 7.07 -4.38 6.25
CA SER A 2 6.35 -3.18 5.86
C SER A 2 5.63 -2.61 7.07
N CYS A 3 5.26 -1.33 7.06
CA CYS A 3 4.44 -0.72 8.10
C CYS A 3 3.06 -1.43 8.24
N PRO A 4 2.57 -1.61 9.48
CA PRO A 4 1.22 -2.12 9.76
C PRO A 4 0.14 -1.05 9.47
N PRO A 5 -1.16 -1.42 9.50
CA PRO A 5 -2.26 -0.46 9.44
C PRO A 5 -2.09 0.73 10.42
N SER A 6 -2.55 1.94 10.12
CA SER A 6 -3.36 2.34 8.97
C SER A 6 -2.62 2.46 7.64
N ASN A 7 -1.36 2.04 7.58
CA ASN A 7 -0.60 1.99 6.36
C ASN A 7 -1.12 0.91 5.39
N HIS A 8 -1.05 1.20 4.09
CA HIS A 8 -1.46 0.23 3.06
C HIS A 8 -0.36 -0.73 2.60
N GLY A 9 0.80 -0.76 3.25
CA GLY A 9 1.90 -1.63 2.84
C GLY A 9 1.62 -3.14 2.93
N ILE A 10 0.59 -3.54 3.68
CA ILE A 10 0.03 -4.91 3.67
C ILE A 10 -0.39 -5.38 2.27
N VAL A 11 -0.72 -4.46 1.36
CA VAL A 11 -1.08 -4.78 -0.03
C VAL A 11 0.06 -5.50 -0.76
N ALA A 12 1.31 -5.05 -0.59
CA ALA A 12 2.46 -5.71 -1.19
C ALA A 12 2.59 -7.16 -0.69
N LEU A 13 2.36 -7.39 0.60
CA LEU A 13 2.40 -8.73 1.19
C LEU A 13 1.29 -9.64 0.64
N ILE A 14 0.07 -9.12 0.51
CA ILE A 14 -1.05 -9.85 -0.10
C ILE A 14 -0.70 -10.26 -1.53
N MET A 15 -0.19 -9.32 -2.35
CA MET A 15 0.19 -9.59 -3.73
C MET A 15 1.28 -10.67 -3.83
N LEU A 16 2.33 -10.59 -2.98
CA LEU A 16 3.38 -11.59 -2.93
C LEU A 16 2.82 -12.98 -2.56
N LYS A 17 1.93 -13.07 -1.56
CA LYS A 17 1.31 -14.35 -1.19
C LYS A 17 0.42 -14.91 -2.31
N MET A 18 -0.32 -14.06 -3.03
CA MET A 18 -1.11 -14.51 -4.18
C MET A 18 -0.23 -15.01 -5.33
N LEU A 19 0.86 -14.31 -5.63
CA LEU A 19 1.82 -14.72 -6.67
C LEU A 19 2.52 -16.04 -6.33
N ASP A 20 2.77 -16.31 -5.06
CA ASP A 20 3.30 -17.61 -4.61
C ASP A 20 2.35 -18.78 -4.97
N ARG A 21 1.02 -18.55 -4.95
CA ARG A 21 0.01 -19.55 -5.37
C ARG A 21 -0.15 -19.65 -6.88
N LEU A 22 -0.11 -18.51 -7.58
CA LEU A 22 -0.35 -18.43 -9.03
C LEU A 22 0.89 -18.77 -9.85
N GLY A 23 2.04 -18.90 -9.20
CA GLY A 23 3.34 -19.08 -9.83
C GLY A 23 3.89 -17.77 -10.38
N LYS A 24 5.14 -17.83 -10.83
CA LYS A 24 5.86 -16.66 -11.33
C LYS A 24 5.12 -16.04 -12.53
N PRO A 25 5.11 -14.70 -12.65
CA PRO A 25 4.72 -14.03 -13.88
C PRO A 25 5.50 -14.54 -15.09
N HIS A 26 4.98 -14.25 -16.28
CA HIS A 26 5.67 -14.57 -17.52
C HIS A 26 7.09 -13.97 -17.51
N LYS A 27 8.08 -14.70 -18.07
CA LYS A 27 9.51 -14.34 -17.99
C LYS A 27 9.84 -13.03 -18.70
N ASP A 28 9.13 -12.75 -19.79
CA ASP A 28 9.18 -11.45 -20.45
C ASP A 28 8.33 -10.44 -19.64
N PRO A 29 8.95 -9.42 -19.04
CA PRO A 29 8.24 -8.42 -18.24
C PRO A 29 7.37 -7.49 -19.09
N GLN A 30 7.52 -7.49 -20.41
CA GLN A 30 6.71 -6.67 -21.32
C GLN A 30 5.54 -7.45 -21.94
N SER A 31 5.38 -8.73 -21.61
CA SER A 31 4.31 -9.54 -22.20
C SER A 31 2.95 -9.21 -21.62
N VAL A 32 1.91 -9.40 -22.44
CA VAL A 32 0.51 -9.22 -22.02
C VAL A 32 0.17 -10.12 -20.82
N ASP A 33 0.65 -11.37 -20.83
CA ASP A 33 0.42 -12.32 -19.74
C ASP A 33 1.08 -11.88 -18.42
N HIS A 34 2.23 -11.20 -18.49
CA HIS A 34 2.90 -10.63 -17.33
C HIS A 34 2.03 -9.53 -16.71
N TYR A 35 1.65 -8.53 -17.51
CA TYR A 35 0.83 -7.42 -17.05
C TYR A 35 -0.54 -7.87 -16.57
N HIS A 36 -1.21 -8.77 -17.31
CA HIS A 36 -2.53 -9.28 -16.94
C HIS A 36 -2.51 -9.91 -15.54
N LEU A 37 -1.54 -10.79 -15.27
CA LEU A 37 -1.42 -11.42 -13.95
C LEU A 37 -1.20 -10.37 -12.84
N LEU A 38 -0.24 -9.46 -13.02
CA LEU A 38 0.07 -8.45 -12.01
C LEU A 38 -1.12 -7.50 -11.77
N MET A 39 -1.82 -7.09 -12.83
CA MET A 39 -2.99 -6.23 -12.74
C MET A 39 -4.15 -6.91 -12.00
N GLU A 40 -4.46 -8.17 -12.30
CA GLU A 40 -5.54 -8.90 -11.61
C GLU A 40 -5.20 -9.18 -10.13
N VAL A 41 -3.93 -9.47 -9.81
CA VAL A 41 -3.46 -9.62 -8.43
C VAL A 41 -3.58 -8.29 -7.68
N ALA A 42 -3.09 -7.20 -8.27
CA ALA A 42 -3.18 -5.85 -7.71
C ALA A 42 -4.61 -5.45 -7.40
N ARG A 43 -5.49 -5.65 -8.39
CA ARG A 43 -6.93 -5.39 -8.32
C ARG A 43 -7.58 -6.01 -7.08
N LEU A 44 -7.30 -7.28 -6.80
CA LEU A 44 -7.86 -7.98 -5.64
C LEU A 44 -7.21 -7.54 -4.32
N ALA A 45 -5.89 -7.31 -4.32
CA ALA A 45 -5.19 -6.82 -3.13
C ALA A 45 -5.64 -5.41 -2.73
N PHE A 46 -5.83 -4.51 -3.69
CA PHE A 46 -6.36 -3.17 -3.46
C PHE A 46 -7.82 -3.18 -3.05
N ALA A 47 -8.66 -4.08 -3.58
CA ALA A 47 -10.02 -4.23 -3.08
C ALA A 47 -10.05 -4.61 -1.58
N MET A 48 -9.10 -5.45 -1.13
CA MET A 48 -8.97 -5.79 0.28
C MET A 48 -8.47 -4.61 1.13
N ARG A 49 -7.50 -3.84 0.61
CA ARG A 49 -7.09 -2.56 1.23
C ARG A 49 -8.28 -1.64 1.45
N ASP A 50 -9.04 -1.42 0.38
CA ASP A 50 -10.13 -0.47 0.36
C ASP A 50 -11.29 -0.93 1.26
N THR A 51 -11.39 -2.22 1.55
CA THR A 51 -12.41 -2.75 2.46
C THR A 51 -12.00 -2.67 3.93
N PHE A 52 -10.74 -2.98 4.26
CA PHE A 52 -10.35 -3.28 5.64
C PHE A 52 -9.31 -2.34 6.26
N VAL A 53 -8.45 -1.69 5.46
CA VAL A 53 -7.34 -0.91 6.03
C VAL A 53 -7.88 0.38 6.65
N ALA A 54 -7.68 0.50 7.96
CA ALA A 54 -8.07 1.65 8.77
C ALA A 54 -7.10 1.81 9.95
N ASP A 55 -7.37 2.79 10.82
CA ASP A 55 -6.65 2.94 12.09
C ASP A 55 -6.95 1.77 13.04
N PRO A 56 -5.95 0.91 13.38
CA PRO A 56 -6.17 -0.24 14.25
C PRO A 56 -6.48 0.16 15.71
N ASP A 57 -6.17 1.39 16.11
CA ASP A 57 -6.51 1.88 17.46
C ASP A 57 -8.00 2.25 17.58
N MET A 58 -8.71 2.36 16.44
CA MET A 58 -10.08 2.91 16.36
C MET A 58 -11.03 2.06 15.51
N ALA A 59 -10.55 0.98 14.90
CA ALA A 59 -11.34 0.04 14.09
C ALA A 59 -10.71 -1.35 14.15
N ASP A 60 -11.54 -2.38 14.01
CA ASP A 60 -11.06 -3.76 13.87
C ASP A 60 -10.51 -3.97 12.45
N VAL A 61 -9.19 -4.11 12.35
CA VAL A 61 -8.50 -4.38 11.08
C VAL A 61 -8.02 -5.82 11.10
N PRO A 62 -8.64 -6.73 10.34
CA PRO A 62 -8.39 -8.16 10.45
C PRO A 62 -7.12 -8.58 9.69
N VAL A 63 -5.94 -8.12 10.15
CA VAL A 63 -4.64 -8.34 9.49
C VAL A 63 -4.34 -9.82 9.31
N GLU A 64 -4.64 -10.65 10.31
CA GLU A 64 -4.44 -12.09 10.25
C GLU A 64 -5.29 -12.69 9.13
N HIS A 65 -6.55 -12.30 9.01
CA HIS A 65 -7.44 -12.75 7.94
C HIS A 65 -6.94 -12.29 6.56
N MET A 66 -6.49 -11.04 6.45
CA MET A 66 -5.99 -10.48 5.19
C MET A 66 -4.76 -11.24 4.67
N LEU A 67 -3.99 -11.87 5.56
CA LEU A 67 -2.78 -12.62 5.23
C LEU A 67 -2.91 -14.12 5.39
N ASP A 68 -4.05 -14.67 5.84
CA ASP A 68 -4.21 -16.11 6.05
C ASP A 68 -4.24 -16.88 4.72
N ASP A 69 -3.75 -18.12 4.74
CA ASP A 69 -3.61 -18.91 3.51
C ASP A 69 -4.97 -19.26 2.89
N VAL A 70 -6.02 -19.47 3.67
CA VAL A 70 -7.37 -19.79 3.16
C VAL A 70 -7.91 -18.59 2.37
N THR A 71 -7.71 -17.38 2.87
CA THR A 71 -8.13 -16.13 2.23
C THR A 71 -7.34 -15.85 0.98
N ILE A 72 -6.02 -15.98 1.03
CA ILE A 72 -5.15 -15.84 -0.15
C ILE A 72 -5.53 -16.85 -1.24
N ASP A 73 -5.75 -18.12 -0.88
CA ASP A 73 -6.15 -19.16 -1.83
C ASP A 73 -7.51 -18.86 -2.48
N LYS A 74 -8.47 -18.33 -1.70
CA LYS A 74 -9.77 -17.88 -2.24
C LYS A 74 -9.59 -16.75 -3.25
N LEU A 75 -8.70 -15.80 -2.99
CA LEU A 75 -8.43 -14.68 -3.90
C LEU A 75 -7.70 -15.14 -5.16
N ALA A 76 -6.66 -15.98 -5.03
CA ALA A 76 -5.93 -16.52 -6.16
C ALA A 76 -6.86 -17.28 -7.12
N ARG A 77 -7.80 -18.09 -6.61
CA ARG A 77 -8.81 -18.80 -7.42
C ARG A 77 -9.75 -17.89 -8.22
N ARG A 78 -9.83 -16.59 -7.89
CA ARG A 78 -10.67 -15.63 -8.64
C ARG A 78 -9.99 -15.16 -9.92
N ILE A 79 -8.68 -15.35 -10.07
CA ILE A 79 -7.90 -14.88 -11.22
C ILE A 79 -7.96 -15.92 -12.34
N ASP A 80 -8.48 -15.51 -13.48
CA ASP A 80 -8.35 -16.23 -14.74
C ASP A 80 -7.19 -15.60 -15.53
N ARG A 81 -6.20 -16.41 -15.93
CA ARG A 81 -5.01 -15.90 -16.66
C ARG A 81 -5.33 -15.44 -18.08
N LYS A 82 -6.50 -15.76 -18.62
CA LYS A 82 -6.91 -15.44 -19.99
C LYS A 82 -8.09 -14.48 -20.07
N LYS A 83 -8.74 -14.18 -18.94
CA LYS A 83 -9.94 -13.35 -18.91
C LYS A 83 -9.90 -12.35 -17.77
N HIS A 84 -10.25 -11.13 -18.10
CA HIS A 84 -10.52 -10.09 -17.13
C HIS A 84 -11.90 -10.31 -16.46
N ARG A 85 -12.02 -10.02 -15.16
CA ARG A 85 -13.31 -9.97 -14.45
C ARG A 85 -13.88 -8.54 -14.38
N PRO A 86 -15.03 -8.26 -15.01
CA PRO A 86 -15.50 -6.89 -15.24
C PRO A 86 -15.83 -6.10 -13.96
N GLU A 87 -16.22 -6.76 -12.86
CA GLU A 87 -16.55 -6.07 -11.62
C GLU A 87 -15.36 -5.98 -10.67
N LEU A 88 -14.90 -4.75 -10.46
CA LEU A 88 -14.51 -4.30 -9.14
C LEU A 88 -15.42 -3.15 -8.77
N GLY A 89 -15.73 -3.00 -7.49
CA GLY A 89 -16.45 -1.85 -6.96
C GLY A 89 -15.71 -0.52 -7.22
N PRO A 90 -16.03 0.54 -6.47
CA PRO A 90 -15.61 1.90 -6.81
C PRO A 90 -14.09 2.02 -7.05
N ILE A 91 -13.73 2.65 -8.18
CA ILE A 91 -12.36 2.89 -8.61
C ILE A 91 -11.91 4.25 -8.06
N PRO A 92 -10.96 4.31 -7.11
CA PRO A 92 -10.39 5.56 -6.66
C PRO A 92 -9.61 6.23 -7.80
N ARG A 93 -9.74 7.56 -7.94
CA ARG A 93 -8.90 8.32 -8.87
C ARG A 93 -7.45 8.36 -8.36
N PRO A 94 -6.44 8.26 -9.22
CA PRO A 94 -5.07 8.60 -8.84
C PRO A 94 -5.04 10.07 -8.43
N SER A 95 -4.65 10.36 -7.19
CA SER A 95 -4.19 11.69 -6.79
C SER A 95 -2.72 11.83 -7.18
N GLY A 96 -2.34 12.99 -7.74
CA GLY A 96 -0.93 13.37 -7.88
C GLY A 96 -0.33 13.53 -6.49
N THR A 97 0.94 13.12 -6.31
CA THR A 97 1.60 13.19 -5.00
C THR A 97 3.06 13.55 -5.10
N ASP A 98 3.51 14.40 -4.18
CA ASP A 98 4.91 14.56 -3.81
C ASP A 98 5.20 13.76 -2.55
N THR A 99 5.99 12.70 -2.69
CA THR A 99 6.45 11.86 -1.58
C THR A 99 7.95 11.75 -1.68
N VAL A 100 8.70 12.02 -0.62
CA VAL A 100 10.15 11.82 -0.60
C VAL A 100 10.43 10.49 0.09
N CYS A 101 11.20 9.63 -0.57
CA CYS A 101 11.73 8.40 0.02
C CYS A 101 13.24 8.38 -0.10
N PHE A 102 13.93 7.89 0.93
CA PHE A 102 15.36 7.62 0.88
C PHE A 102 15.71 6.41 1.74
N SER A 103 16.87 5.82 1.46
CA SER A 103 17.41 4.71 2.22
C SER A 103 18.86 4.97 2.56
N ILE A 104 19.25 4.65 3.80
CA ILE A 104 20.58 4.87 4.34
C ILE A 104 21.09 3.55 4.89
N VAL A 105 22.34 3.20 4.58
CA VAL A 105 23.04 2.09 5.21
C VAL A 105 24.39 2.59 5.70
N ASP A 106 24.71 2.38 6.98
CA ASP A 106 26.00 2.75 7.55
C ASP A 106 27.02 1.60 7.50
N GLU A 107 28.28 1.89 7.85
CA GLU A 107 29.37 0.92 7.88
C GLU A 107 29.16 -0.23 8.89
N LYS A 108 28.29 -0.03 9.89
CA LYS A 108 27.98 -1.00 10.95
C LYS A 108 26.78 -1.88 10.58
N GLY A 109 26.17 -1.66 9.42
CA GLY A 109 25.02 -2.42 8.92
C GLY A 109 23.68 -1.91 9.46
N MET A 110 23.62 -0.71 10.04
CA MET A 110 22.34 -0.05 10.32
C MET A 110 21.70 0.36 9.01
N ALA A 111 20.48 -0.14 8.77
CA ALA A 111 19.70 0.20 7.58
C ALA A 111 18.45 0.98 7.96
N VAL A 112 18.20 2.09 7.26
CA VAL A 112 17.01 2.93 7.41
C VAL A 112 16.28 3.01 6.08
N SER A 113 14.99 2.69 6.08
CA SER A 113 14.06 3.06 5.00
C SER A 113 13.14 4.15 5.54
N PHE A 114 13.15 5.32 4.92
CA PHE A 114 12.41 6.48 5.38
C PHE A 114 11.58 7.07 4.24
N ILE A 115 10.33 7.40 4.55
CA ILE A 115 9.40 8.00 3.62
C ILE A 115 8.57 9.09 4.32
N ASN A 116 8.42 10.24 3.67
CA ASN A 116 7.65 11.36 4.20
C ASN A 116 6.91 12.10 3.07
N SER A 117 5.73 12.65 3.37
CA SER A 117 4.89 13.31 2.38
C SER A 117 3.82 14.18 3.02
N LEU A 118 3.49 15.29 2.36
CA LEU A 118 2.33 16.12 2.67
C LEU A 118 1.01 15.57 2.13
N TYR A 119 1.03 14.39 1.49
CA TYR A 119 -0.02 13.76 0.66
C TYR A 119 -0.07 14.33 -0.76
N GLY A 120 -0.91 15.33 -1.03
CA GLY A 120 -0.83 16.09 -2.28
C GLY A 120 0.39 17.00 -2.26
N ASP A 121 0.83 17.44 -3.45
CA ASP A 121 2.04 18.23 -3.71
C ASP A 121 2.47 19.17 -2.56
N PHE A 122 1.86 20.36 -2.48
CA PHE A 122 2.06 21.30 -1.37
C PHE A 122 1.07 21.09 -0.23
N GLY A 123 0.56 19.87 -0.03
CA GLY A 123 -0.44 19.57 0.99
C GLY A 123 -1.69 20.44 0.84
N THR A 124 -2.01 21.21 1.87
CA THR A 124 -3.13 22.17 1.88
C THR A 124 -2.83 23.47 1.14
N GLY A 125 -1.56 23.77 0.86
CA GLY A 125 -1.09 25.10 0.44
C GLY A 125 -1.11 26.16 1.55
N ILE A 126 -1.54 25.80 2.76
CA ILE A 126 -1.57 26.71 3.92
C ILE A 126 -0.20 26.68 4.60
N VAL A 127 0.48 27.82 4.54
CA VAL A 127 1.81 28.02 5.14
C VAL A 127 1.78 29.15 6.17
N THR A 128 2.51 28.99 7.27
CA THR A 128 2.69 30.12 8.20
C THR A 128 3.82 31.02 7.71
N ALA A 129 3.57 32.32 7.57
CA ALA A 129 4.58 33.28 7.11
C ALA A 129 5.79 33.38 8.06
N LYS A 130 5.62 33.04 9.35
CA LYS A 130 6.68 33.10 10.36
C LYS A 130 7.63 31.89 10.30
N THR A 131 7.11 30.69 10.01
CA THR A 131 7.90 29.45 10.10
C THR A 131 8.15 28.77 8.77
N GLY A 132 7.40 29.12 7.72
CA GLY A 132 7.45 28.41 6.44
C GLY A 132 6.91 26.97 6.51
N VAL A 133 6.33 26.55 7.65
CA VAL A 133 5.77 25.21 7.80
C VAL A 133 4.45 25.13 7.05
N ASN A 134 4.40 24.19 6.12
CA ASN A 134 3.23 23.87 5.32
C ASN A 134 2.45 22.70 5.93
N PHE A 135 1.12 22.76 5.91
CA PHE A 135 0.28 21.70 6.46
C PHE A 135 -0.10 20.66 5.41
N HIS A 136 -0.03 19.38 5.79
CA HIS A 136 -0.44 18.26 4.94
C HIS A 136 -1.96 18.22 4.74
N ASN A 137 -2.42 17.68 3.61
CA ASN A 137 -3.85 17.39 3.34
C ASN A 137 -4.19 15.90 3.53
N ARG A 138 -3.43 15.19 4.36
CA ARG A 138 -3.56 13.74 4.62
C ARG A 138 -4.96 13.26 5.04
N GLY A 139 -5.80 14.16 5.57
CA GLY A 139 -7.20 13.86 5.89
C GLY A 139 -8.02 13.36 4.69
N GLU A 140 -7.59 13.63 3.46
CA GLU A 140 -8.18 13.06 2.24
C GLU A 140 -8.10 11.52 2.17
N GLY A 141 -7.26 10.89 2.99
CA GLY A 141 -7.23 9.43 3.12
C GLY A 141 -8.43 8.85 3.87
N PHE A 142 -9.35 9.65 4.42
CA PHE A 142 -10.57 9.17 5.06
C PHE A 142 -11.69 8.86 4.06
N VAL A 143 -12.59 7.97 4.48
CA VAL A 143 -13.87 7.71 3.80
C VAL A 143 -14.99 8.49 4.52
N LEU A 144 -16.04 8.86 3.80
CA LEU A 144 -17.19 9.59 4.36
C LEU A 144 -18.43 8.71 4.62
N ASP A 145 -18.43 7.44 4.18
CA ASP A 145 -19.47 6.47 4.58
C ASP A 145 -19.30 6.14 6.08
N PRO A 146 -20.29 6.45 6.94
CA PRO A 146 -20.23 6.20 8.37
C PRO A 146 -20.03 4.73 8.76
N ARG A 147 -20.33 3.79 7.85
CA ARG A 147 -20.18 2.34 8.07
C ARG A 147 -18.79 1.84 7.70
N HIS A 148 -17.97 2.66 7.06
CA HIS A 148 -16.64 2.25 6.61
C HIS A 148 -15.65 2.26 7.78
N PRO A 149 -14.79 1.23 7.94
CA PRO A 149 -13.81 1.20 9.05
C PRO A 149 -12.85 2.38 9.00
N ASN A 150 -12.56 2.93 7.82
CA ASN A 150 -11.77 4.16 7.62
C ASN A 150 -12.63 5.46 7.54
N CYS A 151 -13.84 5.46 8.13
CA CYS A 151 -14.61 6.70 8.27
C CYS A 151 -13.87 7.74 9.13
N ILE A 152 -13.96 9.02 8.76
CA ILE A 152 -13.40 10.14 9.52
C ILE A 152 -13.92 10.15 10.97
N ALA A 153 -13.02 10.35 11.93
CA ALA A 153 -13.36 10.48 13.36
C ALA A 153 -12.29 11.29 14.12
N PRO A 154 -12.64 11.90 15.27
CA PRO A 154 -11.68 12.61 16.11
C PRO A 154 -10.53 11.72 16.57
N ARG A 155 -9.29 12.23 16.50
CA ARG A 155 -8.04 11.54 16.90
C ARG A 155 -7.72 10.25 16.13
N LYS A 156 -8.50 9.91 15.10
CA LYS A 156 -8.23 8.79 14.23
C LYS A 156 -7.21 9.17 13.17
N ARG A 157 -6.38 8.22 12.76
CA ARG A 157 -5.46 8.35 11.63
C ARG A 157 -6.16 7.88 10.35
N PRO A 158 -6.08 8.61 9.23
CA PRO A 158 -6.58 8.11 7.95
C PRO A 158 -5.74 6.93 7.46
N MET A 159 -6.26 6.19 6.48
CA MET A 159 -5.43 5.25 5.72
C MET A 159 -4.24 6.00 5.08
N HIS A 160 -3.04 5.45 5.26
CA HIS A 160 -1.79 6.06 4.82
C HIS A 160 -1.18 5.33 3.62
N THR A 161 -0.74 6.11 2.63
CA THR A 161 -0.11 5.63 1.40
C THR A 161 1.41 5.46 1.48
N LEU A 162 2.03 5.66 2.64
CA LEU A 162 3.49 5.81 2.77
C LEU A 162 4.16 4.50 3.18
N VAL A 163 4.70 3.73 2.26
CA VAL A 163 5.26 2.40 2.57
C VAL A 163 6.79 2.45 2.55
N PRO A 164 7.47 2.62 3.70
CA PRO A 164 8.86 2.24 3.79
C PRO A 164 8.96 0.71 3.88
N ALA A 165 9.89 0.11 3.14
CA ALA A 165 10.05 -1.33 3.10
C ALA A 165 11.48 -1.78 3.41
N MET A 166 11.58 -2.99 3.93
CA MET A 166 12.85 -3.66 4.19
C MET A 166 12.73 -5.15 3.92
N VAL A 167 13.64 -5.71 3.12
CA VAL A 167 13.83 -7.16 2.98
C VAL A 167 14.76 -7.62 4.08
N VAL A 168 14.35 -8.65 4.80
CA VAL A 168 15.15 -9.29 5.86
C VAL A 168 15.42 -10.72 5.45
N LYS A 169 16.66 -11.17 5.60
CA LYS A 169 17.09 -12.54 5.36
C LYS A 169 17.89 -13.02 6.56
N ASP A 170 17.55 -14.20 7.09
CA ASP A 170 18.22 -14.80 8.25
C ASP A 170 18.30 -13.85 9.46
N GLY A 171 17.22 -13.10 9.70
CA GLY A 171 17.11 -12.12 10.78
C GLY A 171 17.89 -10.81 10.58
N LYS A 172 18.55 -10.62 9.43
CA LYS A 172 19.35 -9.42 9.12
C LYS A 172 18.77 -8.61 7.95
N PRO A 173 18.86 -7.26 7.97
CA PRO A 173 18.48 -6.45 6.81
C PRO A 173 19.32 -6.84 5.58
N LEU A 174 18.63 -7.21 4.50
CA LEU A 174 19.26 -7.48 3.19
C LEU A 174 19.14 -6.26 2.28
N MET A 175 18.02 -5.54 2.35
CA MET A 175 17.75 -4.38 1.50
C MET A 175 16.77 -3.43 2.20
N ALA A 176 17.10 -2.14 2.24
CA ALA A 176 16.17 -1.07 2.56
C ALA A 176 15.76 -0.37 1.26
N PHE A 177 14.47 -0.18 1.06
CA PHE A 177 13.95 0.40 -0.17
C PHE A 177 12.61 1.09 0.08
N GLY A 178 12.19 1.89 -0.87
CA GLY A 178 10.86 2.44 -0.94
C GLY A 178 10.60 3.01 -2.32
N VAL A 179 9.35 2.90 -2.78
CA VAL A 179 8.91 3.47 -4.06
C VAL A 179 7.98 4.63 -3.76
N MET A 180 8.13 5.74 -4.50
CA MET A 180 7.27 6.92 -4.41
C MET A 180 6.02 6.75 -5.29
N GLY A 181 4.98 7.56 -5.07
CA GLY A 181 3.78 7.60 -5.93
C GLY A 181 2.49 7.09 -5.28
N ALA A 182 2.29 7.40 -4.00
CA ALA A 182 1.07 7.09 -3.24
C ALA A 182 0.42 5.71 -3.48
N HIS A 183 -0.70 5.62 -4.19
CA HIS A 183 -1.40 4.35 -4.39
C HIS A 183 -0.57 3.35 -5.21
N PHE A 184 0.40 3.82 -5.99
CA PHE A 184 1.34 2.97 -6.73
C PHE A 184 2.36 2.29 -5.82
N GLN A 185 2.65 2.82 -4.62
CA GLN A 185 3.77 2.33 -3.80
C GLN A 185 3.73 0.81 -3.60
N PRO A 186 2.61 0.16 -3.22
CA PRO A 186 2.60 -1.29 -3.03
C PRO A 186 2.90 -2.09 -4.31
N MET A 187 2.58 -1.55 -5.49
CA MET A 187 2.88 -2.17 -6.79
C MET A 187 4.35 -2.02 -7.19
N GLY A 188 4.97 -0.92 -6.77
CA GLY A 188 6.37 -0.66 -7.06
C GLY A 188 7.34 -1.47 -6.19
N HIS A 189 6.91 -1.87 -4.99
CA HIS A 189 7.70 -2.73 -4.09
C HIS A 189 7.78 -4.17 -4.60
#